data_AF-A0A2N2FKL9-F1
#
_entry.id   AF-A0A2N2FKL9-F1
#
_cell.length_a   1.000
_cell.length_b   1.000
_cell.length_c   1.000
_cell.angle_alpha   90.00
_cell.angle_beta   90.00
_cell.angle_gamma   90.00
#
_symmetry.space_group_name_H-M   'P 1'
#
loop_
_entity.id
_entity.type
_entity.pdbx_description
1 polymer ?
#
loop_
_entity_poly.entity_id
_entity_poly.type
_entity_poly.pdbx_seq_one_letter_code
_entity_poly.pdbx_strand_id
1 'polypeptide(L)' 'MATSPSFDDVNAVAHASGLGLLESLLPGGRQHGHEYVCGDLTGGPGKSLSVNTDTGMWCDFATGGKPAPKPEDWKQL' A
#
# COMPACT_ATOMS: atom_id res chain seq x y z
N MET A 1 11.38 -27.97 12.27
CA MET A 1 10.01 -27.49 11.98
C MET A 1 10.13 -26.00 11.73
N ALA A 2 9.75 -25.50 10.55
CA ALA A 2 9.77 -24.05 10.29
C ALA A 2 8.53 -23.44 10.95
N THR A 3 8.74 -22.46 11.83
CA THR A 3 7.66 -21.68 12.42
C THR A 3 7.05 -20.80 11.34
N SER A 4 5.72 -20.69 11.32
CA SER A 4 5.05 -19.75 10.41
C SER A 4 5.50 -18.31 10.72
N PRO A 5 5.73 -17.47 9.70
CA PRO A 5 6.12 -16.07 9.91
C PRO A 5 4.99 -15.30 10.60
N SER A 6 5.35 -14.31 11.42
CA SER A 6 4.38 -13.39 12.02
C SER A 6 3.92 -12.33 11.01
N PHE A 7 2.82 -11.63 11.30
CA PHE A 7 2.39 -10.51 10.44
C PHE A 7 3.39 -9.36 10.43
N ASP A 8 4.11 -9.11 11.52
CA ASP A 8 5.18 -8.12 11.57
C ASP A 8 6.32 -8.48 10.63
N ASP A 9 6.72 -9.75 10.57
CA ASP A 9 7.75 -10.23 9.64
C ASP A 9 7.31 -10.05 8.18
N VAL A 10 6.06 -10.41 7.87
CA VAL A 10 5.48 -10.24 6.54
C VAL A 10 5.45 -8.76 6.15
N ASN A 11 5.03 -7.89 7.06
CA ASN A 11 4.94 -6.45 6.80
C ASN A 11 6.31 -5.82 6.57
N ALA A 12 7.32 -6.20 7.35
CA ALA A 12 8.69 -5.74 7.19
C ALA A 12 9.27 -6.12 5.81
N VAL A 13 9.06 -7.37 5.37
CA VAL A 13 9.52 -7.84 4.06
C VAL A 13 8.74 -7.19 2.93
N ALA A 14 7.42 -7.03 3.07
CA ALA A 14 6.58 -6.37 2.08
C ALA A 14 6.97 -4.90 1.90
N HIS A 15 7.23 -4.17 2.98
CA HIS A 15 7.65 -2.78 2.92
C HIS A 15 9.04 -2.63 2.27
N ALA A 16 10.00 -3.49 2.61
CA ALA A 16 11.33 -3.49 2.01
C ALA A 16 11.32 -3.79 0.49
N SER A 17 10.31 -4.51 0.00
CA SER A 17 10.11 -4.85 -1.41
C SER A 17 9.01 -4.02 -2.09
N GLY A 18 8.61 -2.91 -1.46
CA GLY A 18 7.36 -2.18 -1.74
C GLY A 18 7.10 -1.87 -3.21
N LEU A 19 8.08 -1.31 -3.95
CA LEU A 19 7.85 -0.93 -5.34
C LEU A 19 7.57 -2.14 -6.25
N GLY A 20 8.40 -3.19 -6.18
CA GLY A 20 8.19 -4.39 -7.00
C GLY A 20 6.90 -5.13 -6.64
N LEU A 21 6.54 -5.12 -5.36
CA LEU A 21 5.26 -5.65 -4.91
C LEU A 21 4.09 -4.84 -5.49
N LEU A 22 4.17 -3.51 -5.47
CA LEU A 22 3.15 -2.63 -6.06
C LEU A 22 3.04 -2.80 -7.58
N GLU A 23 4.14 -2.96 -8.30
CA GLU A 23 4.10 -3.26 -9.74
C GLU A 23 3.42 -4.60 -10.04
N SER A 24 3.56 -5.60 -9.17
CA SER A 24 2.89 -6.90 -9.34
C SER A 24 1.40 -6.86 -8.98
N LEU A 25 1.03 -6.13 -7.93
CA LEU A 25 -0.35 -6.03 -7.45
C LEU A 25 -1.18 -5.02 -8.24
N LEU A 26 -0.54 -3.94 -8.70
CA LEU A 26 -1.16 -2.78 -9.34
C LEU A 26 -0.39 -2.43 -10.64
N PRO A 27 -0.42 -3.30 -11.66
CA PRO A 27 0.43 -3.21 -12.84
C PRO A 27 0.16 -1.97 -13.73
N GLY A 28 -1.03 -1.39 -13.67
CA GLY A 28 -1.34 -0.13 -14.38
C GLY A 28 -0.92 1.13 -13.62
N GLY A 29 -0.23 0.97 -12.49
CA GLY A 29 0.25 2.09 -11.69
C GLY A 29 1.56 2.68 -12.18
N ARG A 30 1.91 3.85 -11.64
CA ARG A 30 3.16 4.55 -11.93
C ARG A 30 3.69 5.22 -10.68
N GLN A 31 5.01 5.16 -10.50
CA GLN A 31 5.68 5.91 -9.45
C GLN A 31 5.72 7.42 -9.76
N HIS A 32 5.33 8.22 -8.77
CA HIS A 32 5.36 9.67 -8.75
C HIS A 32 6.01 10.15 -7.44
N GLY A 33 7.33 10.27 -7.42
CA GLY A 33 8.08 10.58 -6.20
C GLY A 33 7.93 9.45 -5.17
N HIS A 34 7.34 9.79 -4.01
CA HIS A 34 7.08 8.87 -2.90
C HIS A 34 5.69 8.20 -2.99
N GLU A 35 4.96 8.38 -4.09
CA GLU A 35 3.63 7.82 -4.29
C GLU A 35 3.65 6.85 -5.47
N TYR A 36 2.95 5.74 -5.34
CA TYR A 36 2.63 4.83 -6.43
C TYR A 36 1.14 4.95 -6.74
N VAL A 37 0.82 5.42 -7.94
CA VAL A 37 -0.53 5.89 -8.28
C VAL A 37 -1.13 4.99 -9.37
N CYS A 38 -2.36 4.52 -9.17
CA CYS A 38 -3.14 3.80 -10.18
C CYS A 38 -4.63 4.16 -10.14
N GLY A 39 -5.43 3.53 -10.99
CA GLY A 39 -6.86 3.79 -11.13
C GLY A 39 -7.72 3.17 -10.04
N ASP A 40 -7.39 1.95 -9.63
CA ASP A 40 -8.20 1.14 -8.71
C ASP A 40 -7.41 -0.10 -8.22
N LEU A 41 -8.03 -0.89 -7.33
CA LEU A 41 -7.46 -2.12 -6.76
C LEU A 41 -7.31 -3.28 -7.76
N THR A 42 -7.91 -3.18 -8.95
CA THR A 42 -7.69 -4.16 -10.03
C THR A 42 -6.40 -3.86 -10.82
N GLY A 43 -5.74 -2.74 -10.50
CA GLY A 43 -4.52 -2.32 -11.18
C GLY A 43 -4.80 -1.61 -12.50
N GLY A 44 -6.00 -1.07 -12.72
CA GLY A 44 -6.31 -0.23 -13.87
C GLY A 44 -5.46 1.06 -13.89
N PRO A 45 -5.24 1.68 -15.06
CA PRO A 45 -4.58 2.98 -15.14
C PRO A 45 -5.48 4.07 -14.57
N GLY A 46 -4.90 5.08 -13.92
CA GLY A 46 -5.63 6.21 -13.36
C GLY A 46 -4.91 6.86 -12.19
N LYS A 47 -5.66 7.60 -11.38
CA LYS A 47 -5.13 8.39 -10.25
C LYS A 47 -5.99 8.39 -8.99
N SER A 48 -6.89 7.42 -8.88
CA SER A 48 -7.83 7.36 -7.76
C SER A 48 -7.29 6.53 -6.61
N LEU A 49 -6.34 5.62 -6.83
CA LEU A 49 -5.65 4.87 -5.80
C LEU A 49 -4.20 5.37 -5.69
N SER A 50 -3.75 5.68 -4.47
CA SER A 50 -2.35 6.07 -4.20
C SER A 50 -1.81 5.28 -3.03
N VAL A 51 -0.56 4.83 -3.15
CA VAL A 51 0.21 4.18 -2.08
C VAL A 51 1.48 4.97 -1.84
N ASN A 52 1.68 5.44 -0.61
CA ASN A 52 2.91 6.08 -0.20
C ASN A 52 4.00 5.03 0.00
N THR A 53 5.06 5.07 -0.81
CA THR A 53 6.13 4.06 -0.82
C THR A 53 7.01 4.11 0.42
N ASP A 54 7.09 5.26 1.09
CA ASP A 54 7.94 5.42 2.27
C ASP A 54 7.26 4.87 3.53
N THR A 55 5.94 5.01 3.64
CA THR A 55 5.15 4.63 4.83
C THR A 55 4.30 3.37 4.63
N GLY A 56 4.07 2.95 3.39
CA GLY A 56 3.14 1.86 3.04
C GLY A 56 1.66 2.21 3.19
N MET A 57 1.33 3.45 3.58
CA MET A 57 -0.06 3.91 3.70
C MET A 57 -0.67 4.10 2.32
N TRP A 58 -1.96 3.81 2.21
CA TRP A 58 -2.69 3.94 0.95
C TRP A 58 -4.08 4.52 1.14
N CYS A 59 -4.64 5.02 0.04
CA CYS A 59 -5.99 5.55 -0.01
C CYS A 59 -6.60 5.40 -1.41
N ASP A 60 -7.88 5.03 -1.46
CA ASP A 60 -8.72 5.15 -2.65
C ASP A 60 -9.61 6.40 -2.52
N PHE A 61 -9.40 7.36 -3.41
CA PHE A 61 -10.08 8.64 -3.46
C PHE A 61 -11.39 8.60 -4.28
N ALA A 62 -11.62 7.57 -5.10
CA ALA A 62 -12.86 7.45 -5.88
C ALA A 62 -14.07 7.10 -5.00
N THR A 63 -13.84 6.39 -3.90
CA THR A 63 -14.90 5.94 -2.98
C THR A 63 -15.12 6.87 -1.78
N GLY A 64 -14.45 8.02 -1.75
CA GLY A 64 -14.45 8.92 -0.59
C GLY A 64 -13.70 8.34 0.62
N GLY A 65 -12.78 7.41 0.37
CA GLY A 65 -11.97 6.75 1.38
C GLY A 65 -11.14 7.75 2.19
N LYS A 66 -10.98 7.46 3.48
CA LYS A 66 -9.99 8.11 4.32
C LYS A 66 -8.69 7.29 4.24
N PRO A 67 -7.51 7.93 4.27
CA PRO A 67 -6.25 7.20 4.34
C PRO A 67 -6.23 6.30 5.58
N ALA A 68 -5.44 5.22 5.51
CA ALA A 68 -5.25 4.32 6.64
C ALA A 68 -4.84 5.11 7.92
N PRO A 69 -5.41 4.78 9.09
CA PRO A 69 -5.05 5.45 10.33
C PRO A 69 -3.59 5.15 10.69
N LYS A 70 -2.90 6.13 11.27
CA LYS A 70 -1.52 5.93 11.71
C LYS A 70 -1.49 4.93 12.86
N PRO A 71 -0.38 4.20 13.08
CA PRO A 71 -0.28 3.24 14.19
C PRO A 71 -0.61 3.85 15.57
N GLU A 72 -0.36 5.15 15.77
CA GLU A 72 -0.72 5.89 16.99
C GLU A 72 -2.24 6.06 17.19
N ASP A 73 -3.01 6.11 16.10
CA ASP A 73 -4.47 6.26 16.11
C ASP A 73 -5.18 4.94 16.45
N TRP A 74 -4.48 3.80 16.36
CA TRP A 74 -5.07 2.47 16.59
C TRP A 74 -5.44 2.23 18.06
N LYS A 75 -4.89 3.04 18.97
CA LYS A 75 -5.16 2.96 20.42
C LYS A 75 -6.52 3.55 20.81
N GLN A 76 -7.23 4.18 19.88
CA GLN A 76 -8.52 4.84 20.11
C GLN A 76 -9.70 4.11 19.45
N LEU A 77 -9.45 2.94 18.87
CA LEU A 77 -10.45 2.00 18.34
C LEU A 77 -10.64 0.84 19.31
#